data_AF-A0AAN4R3I9-F1
#
_entry.id   AF-A0AAN4R3I9-F1
#
_cell.length_a   1.000
_cell.length_b   1.000
_cell.length_c   1.000
_cell.angle_alpha   90.00
_cell.angle_beta   90.00
_cell.angle_gamma   90.00
#
_symmetry.space_group_name_H-M   'P 1'
#
loop_
_entity.id
_entity.type
_entity.pdbx_description
1 polymer ?
#
loop_
_entity_poly.entity_id
_entity_poly.type
_entity_poly.pdbx_seq_one_letter_code
_entity_poly.pdbx_strand_id
1 'polypeptide(L)'
;MLLERGIVVSYETIRRWSLKFGAAYARSLRRKAARPDDIWHLDEVRIVIRGKPHWLWRAVDQDGYVFDEILQTHRNAKAARRLLTRLLKRQGLRPSRMITDKLKSYEAARRNMRLSIRHLSHKGLNNRAENSHLPLRKRERIMQKFRSPGGCQRFVSVFSAIRNLFVPSASITTALSRHIHRLRALAQ
;
A
#
# COMPACT_ATOMS: atom_id res chain seq x y z
N MET A 1 -4.88 8.11 25.06
CA MET A 1 -5.00 6.69 24.62
C MET A 1 -5.54 5.82 25.75
N LEU A 2 -6.15 4.65 25.49
CA LEU A 2 -6.90 3.84 26.49
C LEU A 2 -6.16 3.60 27.82
N LEU A 3 -4.84 3.41 27.76
CA LEU A 3 -4.00 3.27 28.96
C LEU A 3 -3.95 4.56 29.82
N GLU A 4 -3.92 5.74 29.19
CA GLU A 4 -4.01 7.03 29.90
C GLU A 4 -5.39 7.23 30.56
N ARG A 5 -6.40 6.45 30.15
CA ARG A 5 -7.72 6.39 30.79
C ARG A 5 -7.83 5.24 31.80
N GLY A 6 -6.71 4.60 32.17
CA GLY A 6 -6.67 3.47 33.10
C GLY A 6 -7.17 2.14 32.52
N ILE A 7 -7.47 2.07 31.22
CA ILE A 7 -8.02 0.87 30.59
C ILE A 7 -6.87 0.00 30.07
N VAL A 8 -6.62 -1.12 30.74
CA VAL A 8 -5.67 -2.15 30.31
C VAL A 8 -6.34 -3.06 29.30
N VAL A 9 -5.75 -3.21 28.12
CA VAL A 9 -6.31 -4.00 27.02
C VAL A 9 -5.35 -5.11 26.64
N SER A 10 -5.83 -6.35 26.65
CA SER A 10 -5.02 -7.50 26.20
C SER A 10 -4.77 -7.46 24.69
N TYR A 11 -3.67 -8.07 24.26
CA TYR A 11 -3.36 -8.22 22.83
C TYR A 11 -4.49 -8.90 22.05
N GLU A 12 -5.16 -9.90 22.64
CA GLU A 12 -6.28 -10.60 21.98
C GLU A 12 -7.49 -9.68 21.78
N THR A 13 -7.74 -8.74 22.70
CA THR A 13 -8.79 -7.73 22.54
C THR A 13 -8.49 -6.81 21.36
N ILE A 14 -7.25 -6.30 21.26
CA ILE A 14 -6.80 -5.48 20.12
C ILE A 14 -6.94 -6.26 18.81
N ARG A 15 -6.57 -7.55 18.81
CA ARG A 15 -6.70 -8.43 17.64
C ARG A 15 -8.16 -8.60 17.23
N ARG A 16 -9.06 -8.87 18.17
CA ARG A 16 -10.51 -9.01 17.91
C ARG A 16 -11.12 -7.72 17.38
N TRP A 17 -10.77 -6.57 17.94
CA TRP A 17 -11.21 -5.27 17.43
C TRP A 17 -10.68 -5.00 16.03
N SER A 18 -9.41 -5.31 15.75
CA SER A 18 -8.83 -5.18 14.41
C SER A 18 -9.56 -6.06 13.39
N LEU A 19 -9.99 -7.26 13.78
CA LEU A 19 -10.79 -8.14 12.92
C LEU A 19 -12.22 -7.62 12.71
N LYS A 20 -12.87 -7.14 13.78
CA LYS A 20 -14.26 -6.67 13.76
C LYS A 20 -14.40 -5.34 13.03
N PHE A 21 -13.54 -4.38 13.33
CA PHE A 21 -13.70 -3.00 12.88
C PHE A 21 -12.69 -2.59 11.81
N GLY A 22 -11.54 -3.26 11.70
CA GLY A 22 -10.45 -2.82 10.84
C GLY A 22 -10.85 -2.63 9.37
N ALA A 23 -11.71 -3.51 8.84
CA ALA A 23 -12.21 -3.39 7.47
C ALA A 23 -13.18 -2.20 7.27
N ALA A 24 -13.95 -1.84 8.29
CA ALA A 24 -14.82 -0.67 8.24
C ALA A 24 -13.98 0.62 8.30
N TYR A 25 -13.04 0.71 9.24
CA TYR A 25 -12.10 1.84 9.31
C TYR A 25 -11.26 1.98 8.04
N ALA A 26 -10.71 0.88 7.52
CA ALA A 26 -9.94 0.93 6.28
C ALA A 26 -10.76 1.41 5.08
N ARG A 27 -12.09 1.20 5.07
CA ARG A 27 -12.97 1.73 4.02
C ARG A 27 -13.25 3.23 4.23
N SER A 28 -13.48 3.68 5.47
CA SER A 28 -13.77 5.09 5.75
C SER A 28 -12.56 6.00 5.50
N LEU A 29 -11.35 5.51 5.75
CA LEU A 29 -10.09 6.27 5.64
C LEU A 29 -9.54 6.38 4.20
N ARG A 30 -9.96 5.54 3.26
CA ARG A 30 -9.43 5.56 1.88
C ARG A 30 -10.08 6.69 1.08
N ARG A 31 -9.50 7.88 1.14
CA ARG A 31 -10.04 9.10 0.49
C ARG A 31 -8.97 9.93 -0.22
N LYS A 32 -8.23 9.33 -1.15
CA LYS A 32 -7.50 10.11 -2.17
C LYS A 32 -8.03 9.70 -3.54
N ALA A 33 -8.79 10.59 -4.17
CA ALA A 33 -9.14 10.46 -5.56
C ALA A 33 -7.87 10.64 -6.40
N ALA A 34 -7.71 9.80 -7.43
CA ALA A 34 -6.64 9.99 -8.39
C ALA A 34 -6.77 11.35 -9.09
N ARG A 35 -5.64 11.96 -9.39
CA ARG A 35 -5.53 13.16 -10.22
C ARG A 35 -5.01 12.77 -11.61
N PRO A 36 -5.38 13.51 -12.67
CA PRO A 36 -4.90 13.23 -14.03
C PRO A 36 -3.36 13.19 -14.15
N ASP A 37 -2.67 14.01 -13.36
CA ASP A 37 -1.20 14.12 -13.36
C ASP A 37 -0.51 13.14 -12.41
N ASP A 38 -1.24 12.20 -11.80
CA ASP A 38 -0.65 11.26 -10.86
C ASP A 38 0.34 10.31 -11.55
N ILE A 39 1.45 10.10 -10.85
CA ILE A 39 2.48 9.14 -11.23
C ILE A 39 2.28 7.92 -10.36
N TRP A 40 2.04 6.78 -11.00
CA TRP A 40 1.85 5.52 -10.28
C TRP A 40 3.16 4.76 -10.24
N HIS A 41 3.64 4.47 -9.04
CA HIS A 41 4.76 3.56 -8.82
C HIS A 41 4.22 2.18 -8.41
N LEU A 42 4.62 1.14 -9.14
CA LEU A 42 4.19 -0.23 -8.90
C LEU A 42 5.41 -1.08 -8.57
N ASP A 43 5.31 -1.84 -7.48
CA ASP A 43 6.37 -2.74 -7.07
C ASP A 43 5.78 -3.97 -6.38
N GLU A 44 6.59 -5.01 -6.29
CA GLU A 44 6.24 -6.24 -5.61
C GLU A 44 7.30 -6.66 -4.61
N VAL A 45 6.82 -7.08 -3.44
CA VAL A 45 7.69 -7.54 -2.36
C VAL A 45 7.39 -8.98 -2.00
N ARG A 46 8.45 -9.79 -1.91
CA ARG A 46 8.35 -11.20 -1.49
C ARG A 46 8.09 -11.29 0.02
N ILE A 47 7.02 -12.00 0.39
CA ILE A 47 6.62 -12.33 1.76
C ILE A 47 6.58 -13.85 1.89
N VAL A 48 7.23 -14.42 2.91
CA VAL A 48 7.22 -15.87 3.16
C VAL A 48 6.20 -16.18 4.24
N ILE A 49 5.23 -17.03 3.91
CA ILE A 49 4.14 -17.44 4.81
C ILE A 49 4.16 -18.96 4.91
N ARG A 50 4.42 -19.50 6.11
CA ARG A 50 4.55 -20.95 6.36
C ARG A 50 5.48 -21.64 5.34
N GLY A 51 6.66 -21.06 5.11
CA GLY A 51 7.65 -21.59 4.16
C GLY A 51 7.32 -21.35 2.67
N LYS A 52 6.11 -20.91 2.33
CA LYS A 52 5.71 -20.69 0.93
C LYS A 52 5.88 -19.22 0.52
N PRO A 53 6.53 -18.93 -0.61
CA PRO A 53 6.68 -17.56 -1.10
C PRO A 53 5.34 -17.02 -1.61
N HIS A 54 5.04 -15.79 -1.22
CA HIS A 54 3.94 -14.98 -1.72
C HIS A 54 4.51 -13.63 -2.17
N TRP A 55 3.79 -12.96 -3.05
CA TRP A 55 4.16 -11.67 -3.62
C TRP A 55 3.09 -10.65 -3.27
N LEU A 56 3.46 -9.64 -2.49
CA LEU A 56 2.60 -8.50 -2.23
C LEU A 56 2.86 -7.47 -3.33
N TRP A 57 1.88 -7.33 -4.21
CA TRP A 57 1.88 -6.34 -5.27
C TRP A 57 1.28 -5.06 -4.73
N ARG A 58 1.97 -3.93 -4.91
CA ARG A 58 1.59 -2.65 -4.35
C ARG A 58 1.64 -1.55 -5.40
N ALA A 59 0.65 -0.66 -5.34
CA ALA A 59 0.59 0.58 -6.11
C ALA A 59 0.62 1.78 -5.18
N VAL A 60 1.53 2.72 -5.42
CA VAL A 60 1.62 3.98 -4.68
C VAL A 60 1.68 5.17 -5.63
N ASP A 61 1.34 6.35 -5.14
CA ASP A 61 1.54 7.62 -5.87
C ASP A 61 2.93 8.22 -5.66
N GLN A 62 3.16 9.40 -6.25
CA GLN A 62 4.40 10.18 -6.10
C GLN A 62 4.70 10.63 -4.65
N ASP A 63 3.67 10.79 -3.80
CA ASP A 63 3.81 11.17 -2.39
C ASP A 63 4.14 9.94 -1.51
N GLY A 64 3.82 8.74 -2.01
CA GLY A 64 3.96 7.46 -1.33
C GLY A 64 2.64 6.93 -0.76
N TYR A 65 1.51 7.58 -1.02
CA TYR A 65 0.17 7.12 -0.66
C TYR A 65 -0.12 5.79 -1.35
N VAL A 66 -0.57 4.79 -0.59
CA VAL A 66 -0.88 3.46 -1.14
C VAL A 66 -2.28 3.45 -1.73
N PHE A 67 -2.38 3.27 -3.06
CA PHE A 67 -3.66 3.15 -3.74
C PHE A 67 -4.30 1.77 -3.61
N ASP A 68 -3.54 0.71 -3.91
CA ASP A 68 -4.02 -0.66 -3.77
C ASP A 68 -2.87 -1.63 -3.51
N GLU A 69 -3.24 -2.75 -2.87
CA GLU A 69 -2.37 -3.84 -2.52
C GLU A 69 -3.08 -5.18 -2.63
N ILE A 70 -2.39 -6.15 -3.17
CA ILE A 70 -2.90 -7.51 -3.31
C ILE A 70 -1.77 -8.52 -3.10
N LEU A 71 -2.01 -9.45 -2.17
CA LEU A 71 -1.17 -10.61 -1.98
C LEU A 71 -1.55 -11.68 -3.00
N GLN A 72 -0.56 -12.18 -3.73
CA GLN A 72 -0.73 -13.21 -4.75
C GLN A 72 0.36 -14.28 -4.59
N THR A 73 0.09 -15.49 -5.06
CA THR A 73 1.05 -16.61 -4.99
C THR A 73 2.14 -16.52 -6.06
N HIS A 74 1.83 -15.90 -7.21
CA HIS A 74 2.72 -15.86 -8.38
C HIS A 74 3.23 -14.46 -8.69
N ARG A 75 4.48 -14.39 -9.19
CA ARG A 75 5.11 -13.20 -9.78
C ARG A 75 5.05 -13.28 -11.30
N ASN A 76 3.88 -13.05 -11.89
CA ASN A 76 3.67 -13.18 -13.34
C ASN A 76 2.77 -12.06 -13.92
N ALA A 77 2.65 -12.03 -15.25
CA ALA A 77 1.85 -11.03 -15.95
C ALA A 77 0.36 -11.07 -15.58
N LYS A 78 -0.20 -12.25 -15.27
CA LYS A 78 -1.59 -12.40 -14.81
C LYS A 78 -1.81 -11.69 -13.47
N ALA A 79 -0.87 -11.86 -12.55
CA ALA A 79 -0.88 -11.20 -11.25
C ALA A 79 -0.72 -9.67 -11.37
N ALA A 80 0.22 -9.20 -12.21
CA ALA A 80 0.38 -7.77 -12.50
C ALA A 80 -0.90 -7.15 -13.11
N ARG A 81 -1.49 -7.84 -14.10
CA ARG A 81 -2.76 -7.43 -14.73
C ARG A 81 -3.90 -7.33 -13.72
N ARG A 82 -3.96 -8.24 -12.75
CA ARG A 82 -4.97 -8.22 -11.69
C ARG A 82 -4.84 -6.98 -10.80
N LEU A 83 -3.62 -6.60 -10.42
CA LEU A 83 -3.37 -5.36 -9.68
C LEU A 83 -3.81 -4.16 -10.51
N LEU A 84 -3.32 -4.03 -11.76
CA LEU A 84 -3.63 -2.91 -12.64
C LEU A 84 -5.14 -2.75 -12.89
N THR A 85 -5.85 -3.85 -13.14
CA THR A 85 -7.30 -3.84 -13.37
C THR A 85 -8.04 -3.36 -12.12
N ARG A 86 -7.66 -3.84 -10.93
CA ARG A 86 -8.26 -3.38 -9.67
C ARG A 86 -7.98 -1.91 -9.42
N LEU A 87 -6.75 -1.48 -9.69
CA LEU A 87 -6.30 -0.12 -9.48
C LEU A 87 -7.05 0.87 -10.37
N LEU A 88 -7.15 0.60 -11.68
CA LEU A 88 -7.92 1.41 -12.62
C LEU A 88 -9.40 1.50 -12.24
N LYS A 89 -10.02 0.37 -11.85
CA LYS A 89 -11.42 0.36 -11.40
C LYS A 89 -11.65 1.19 -10.14
N ARG A 90 -10.69 1.18 -9.21
CA ARG A 90 -10.80 1.93 -7.95
C ARG A 90 -10.56 3.42 -8.12
N GLN A 91 -9.61 3.79 -8.96
CA GLN A 91 -9.25 5.18 -9.17
C GLN A 91 -10.15 5.88 -10.19
N GLY A 92 -10.77 5.14 -11.11
CA GLY A 92 -11.63 5.70 -12.17
C GLY A 92 -10.86 6.49 -13.24
N LEU A 93 -9.58 6.79 -13.01
CA LEU A 93 -8.70 7.53 -13.91
C LEU A 93 -7.44 6.73 -14.24
N ARG A 94 -6.85 7.05 -15.39
CA ARG A 94 -5.56 6.52 -15.82
C ARG A 94 -4.46 7.48 -15.35
N PRO A 95 -3.31 6.98 -14.91
CA PRO A 95 -2.19 7.83 -14.56
C PRO A 95 -1.55 8.47 -15.80
N SER A 96 -0.93 9.62 -15.61
CA SER A 96 -0.07 10.23 -16.62
C SER A 96 1.15 9.33 -16.92
N ARG A 97 1.75 8.76 -15.87
CA ARG A 97 2.94 7.90 -15.98
C ARG A 97 2.87 6.70 -15.05
N MET A 98 3.37 5.58 -15.52
CA MET A 98 3.55 4.36 -14.73
C MET A 98 5.04 4.07 -14.59
N ILE A 99 5.51 3.95 -13.36
CA ILE A 99 6.90 3.62 -13.02
C ILE A 99 6.90 2.25 -12.36
N THR A 100 7.70 1.34 -12.88
CA THR A 100 7.86 0.01 -12.28
C THR A 100 9.33 -0.36 -12.24
N ASP A 101 9.67 -1.38 -11.46
CA ASP A 101 10.94 -2.07 -11.65
C ASP A 101 10.99 -2.76 -13.03
N LYS A 102 12.15 -3.30 -13.40
CA LYS A 102 12.43 -4.00 -14.68
C LYS A 102 11.69 -5.34 -14.84
N LEU A 103 10.67 -5.62 -14.03
CA LEU A 103 9.91 -6.86 -14.15
C LEU A 103 9.06 -6.85 -15.43
N LYS A 104 9.40 -7.73 -16.39
CA LYS A 104 8.69 -7.93 -17.67
C LYS A 104 7.18 -8.19 -17.52
N SER A 105 6.74 -8.68 -16.36
CA SER A 105 5.32 -8.92 -16.06
C SER A 105 4.46 -7.66 -16.18
N TYR A 106 4.97 -6.48 -15.80
CA TYR A 106 4.22 -5.22 -15.93
C TYR A 106 4.06 -4.82 -17.38
N GLU A 107 5.12 -4.95 -18.18
CA GLU A 107 5.07 -4.64 -19.60
C GLU A 107 4.09 -5.58 -20.33
N ALA A 108 4.17 -6.88 -20.06
CA ALA A 108 3.23 -7.86 -20.59
C ALA A 108 1.78 -7.54 -20.19
N ALA A 109 1.54 -7.16 -18.93
CA ALA A 109 0.22 -6.75 -18.48
C ALA A 109 -0.26 -5.46 -19.17
N ARG A 110 0.61 -4.46 -19.35
CA ARG A 110 0.32 -3.20 -20.06
C ARG A 110 -0.10 -3.45 -21.50
N ARG A 111 0.66 -4.29 -22.23
CA ARG A 111 0.37 -4.67 -23.62
C ARG A 111 -0.95 -5.43 -23.73
N ASN A 112 -1.17 -6.42 -22.86
CA ASN A 112 -2.41 -7.21 -22.81
C ASN A 112 -3.64 -6.35 -22.51
N MET A 113 -3.49 -5.29 -21.73
CA MET A 113 -4.56 -4.34 -21.40
C MET A 113 -4.70 -3.19 -22.41
N ARG A 114 -3.84 -3.13 -23.44
CA ARG A 114 -3.77 -2.05 -24.44
C ARG A 114 -3.72 -0.65 -23.80
N LEU A 115 -2.96 -0.53 -22.71
CA LEU A 115 -2.83 0.75 -21.99
C LEU A 115 -1.81 1.66 -22.69
N SER A 116 -2.30 2.76 -23.24
CA SER A 116 -1.50 3.83 -23.86
C SER A 116 -0.87 4.79 -22.82
N ILE A 117 -0.26 4.23 -21.77
CA ILE A 117 0.33 5.00 -20.66
C ILE A 117 1.85 5.01 -20.81
N ARG A 118 2.51 6.16 -20.61
CA ARG A 118 3.97 6.24 -20.60
C ARG A 118 4.53 5.37 -19.46
N HIS A 119 5.24 4.30 -19.82
CA HIS A 119 5.84 3.37 -18.87
C HIS A 119 7.34 3.59 -18.82
N LEU A 120 7.87 3.82 -17.62
CA LEU A 120 9.29 4.00 -17.36
C LEU A 120 9.80 2.91 -16.42
N SER A 121 10.89 2.26 -16.81
CA SER A 121 11.61 1.27 -16.01
C SER A 121 13.08 1.67 -15.90
N HIS A 122 13.39 2.59 -14.98
CA HIS A 122 14.76 3.04 -14.72
C HIS A 122 15.13 2.84 -13.25
N LYS A 123 16.38 2.44 -13.01
CA LYS A 123 16.94 2.23 -11.67
C LYS A 123 16.93 3.57 -10.92
N GLY A 124 16.29 3.64 -9.76
CA GLY A 124 16.14 4.88 -8.96
C GLY A 124 14.78 5.56 -9.06
N LEU A 125 14.04 5.41 -10.18
CA LEU A 125 12.68 5.97 -10.28
C LEU A 125 11.67 5.20 -9.41
N ASN A 126 11.97 3.94 -9.08
CA ASN A 126 11.11 3.10 -8.25
C ASN A 126 11.35 3.24 -6.73
N ASN A 127 12.29 4.09 -6.31
CA ASN A 127 12.62 4.32 -4.89
C ASN A 127 11.38 4.62 -4.05
N ARG A 128 10.36 5.27 -4.63
CA ARG A 128 9.11 5.58 -3.95
C ARG A 128 8.33 4.33 -3.55
N ALA A 129 8.18 3.37 -4.45
CA ALA A 129 7.51 2.11 -4.16
C ALA A 129 8.36 1.24 -3.21
N GLU A 130 9.68 1.19 -3.42
CA GLU A 130 10.60 0.47 -2.53
C GLU A 130 10.53 0.99 -1.08
N ASN A 131 10.64 2.31 -0.89
CA ASN A 131 10.53 2.94 0.43
C ASN A 131 9.17 2.72 1.07
N SER A 132 8.11 2.59 0.27
CA SER A 132 6.78 2.28 0.77
C SER A 132 6.76 0.95 1.53
N HIS A 133 7.61 -0.02 1.17
CA HIS A 133 7.68 -1.34 1.79
C HIS A 133 8.35 -1.34 3.16
N LEU A 134 9.17 -0.33 3.50
CA LEU A 134 9.93 -0.31 4.75
C LEU A 134 9.06 -0.40 6.01
N PRO A 135 7.95 0.36 6.16
CA PRO A 135 7.08 0.23 7.33
C PRO A 135 6.44 -1.16 7.45
N LEU A 136 6.08 -1.77 6.32
CA LEU A 136 5.56 -3.14 6.29
C LEU A 136 6.63 -4.14 6.74
N ARG A 137 7.87 -4.03 6.23
CA ARG A 137 8.99 -4.90 6.61
C ARG A 137 9.32 -4.81 8.09
N LYS A 138 9.30 -3.61 8.67
CA LYS A 138 9.49 -3.42 10.12
C LYS A 138 8.43 -4.19 10.92
N ARG A 139 7.16 -4.09 10.52
CA ARG A 139 6.06 -4.83 11.19
C ARG A 139 6.15 -6.33 10.98
N GLU A 140 6.45 -6.78 9.76
CA GLU A 140 6.65 -8.20 9.45
C GLU A 140 7.73 -8.83 10.35
N ARG A 141 8.84 -8.11 10.58
CA ARG A 141 9.92 -8.58 11.45
C ARG A 141 9.48 -8.68 12.92
N ILE A 142 8.82 -7.65 13.46
CA ILE A 142 8.32 -7.64 14.84
C ILE A 142 7.28 -8.75 15.06
N MET A 143 6.42 -8.99 14.07
CA MET A 143 5.38 -10.02 14.12
C MET A 143 5.91 -11.44 13.88
N GLN A 144 7.21 -11.60 13.63
CA GLN A 144 7.84 -12.90 13.31
C GLN A 144 7.18 -13.60 12.11
N LYS A 145 6.93 -12.84 11.03
CA LYS A 145 6.27 -13.29 9.79
C LYS A 145 4.76 -13.57 9.96
N PHE A 146 4.06 -13.62 8.82
CA PHE A 146 2.63 -13.90 8.82
C PHE A 146 2.35 -15.40 8.89
N ARG A 147 1.28 -15.77 9.61
CA ARG A 147 0.84 -17.16 9.77
C ARG A 147 -0.10 -17.64 8.67
N SER A 148 -0.78 -16.74 7.95
CA SER A 148 -1.68 -17.11 6.85
C SER A 148 -1.77 -16.00 5.78
N PRO A 149 -2.05 -16.35 4.51
CA PRO A 149 -2.22 -15.36 3.43
C PRO A 149 -3.37 -14.40 3.69
N GLY A 150 -4.52 -14.91 4.14
CA GLY A 150 -5.67 -14.09 4.50
C GLY A 150 -5.40 -13.15 5.68
N GLY A 151 -4.62 -13.61 6.66
CA GLY A 151 -4.17 -12.75 7.76
C GLY A 151 -3.26 -11.62 7.29
N CYS A 152 -2.32 -11.91 6.40
CA CYS A 152 -1.43 -10.92 5.78
C CYS A 152 -2.23 -9.89 4.96
N GLN A 153 -3.14 -10.33 4.09
CA GLN A 153 -3.97 -9.42 3.28
C GLN A 153 -4.84 -8.51 4.15
N ARG A 154 -5.46 -9.03 5.22
CA ARG A 154 -6.24 -8.21 6.17
C ARG A 154 -5.35 -7.18 6.87
N PHE A 155 -4.21 -7.62 7.40
CA PHE A 155 -3.26 -6.74 8.06
C PHE A 155 -2.86 -5.58 7.13
N VAL A 156 -2.37 -5.90 5.93
CA VAL A 156 -1.90 -4.89 4.96
C VAL A 156 -3.02 -3.93 4.57
N SER A 157 -4.25 -4.44 4.37
CA SER A 157 -5.39 -3.60 3.99
C SER A 157 -5.75 -2.53 5.03
N VAL A 158 -5.58 -2.84 6.32
CA VAL A 158 -5.82 -1.90 7.43
C VAL A 158 -4.59 -1.04 7.68
N PHE A 159 -3.42 -1.67 7.75
CA PHE A 159 -2.16 -1.01 8.02
C PHE A 159 -1.86 0.10 7.02
N SER A 160 -2.04 -0.15 5.74
CA SER A 160 -1.80 0.86 4.71
C SER A 160 -2.85 1.98 4.71
N ALA A 161 -4.10 1.67 5.05
CA ALA A 161 -5.14 2.70 5.18
C ALA A 161 -4.82 3.68 6.33
N ILE A 162 -4.36 3.17 7.47
CA ILE A 162 -3.90 4.00 8.59
C ILE A 162 -2.63 4.75 8.21
N ARG A 163 -1.65 4.07 7.60
CA ARG A 163 -0.37 4.70 7.20
C ARG A 163 -0.60 5.86 6.25
N ASN A 164 -1.56 5.75 5.35
CA ASN A 164 -1.90 6.78 4.38
C ASN A 164 -2.28 8.12 5.04
N LEU A 165 -2.80 8.13 6.28
CA LEU A 165 -3.07 9.36 7.03
C LEU A 165 -1.81 10.17 7.33
N PHE A 166 -0.68 9.48 7.45
CA PHE A 166 0.63 10.06 7.78
C PHE A 166 1.48 10.36 6.54
N VAL A 167 0.92 10.20 5.33
CA VAL A 167 1.60 10.58 4.09
C VAL A 167 1.32 12.05 3.82
N PRO A 168 2.32 12.94 4.01
CA PRO A 168 2.16 14.33 3.64
C PRO A 168 2.08 14.47 2.12
N SER A 169 1.30 15.42 1.63
CA SER A 169 1.36 15.82 0.22
C SER A 169 2.71 16.44 -0.11
N ALA A 170 3.18 16.30 -1.35
CA ALA A 170 4.36 17.00 -1.86
C ALA A 170 4.34 18.53 -1.63
N SER A 171 3.16 19.16 -1.48
CA SER A 171 3.07 20.58 -1.14
C SER A 171 3.52 20.92 0.28
N ILE A 172 3.66 19.93 1.17
CA ILE A 172 4.10 20.10 2.55
C ILE A 172 5.64 20.06 2.60
N THR A 173 6.25 21.20 2.39
CA THR A 173 7.71 21.33 2.29
C THR A 173 8.39 21.63 3.63
N THR A 174 7.70 22.29 4.58
CA THR A 174 8.30 22.74 5.85
C THR A 174 8.18 21.72 6.99
N ALA A 175 9.10 21.80 7.95
CA ALA A 175 9.08 20.93 9.14
C ALA A 175 7.82 21.16 10.00
N LEU A 176 7.41 22.43 10.18
CA LEU A 176 6.21 22.79 10.92
C LEU A 176 4.95 22.21 10.28
N SER A 177 4.78 22.37 8.96
CA SER A 177 3.62 21.83 8.26
C SER A 177 3.57 20.29 8.31
N ARG A 178 4.73 19.62 8.30
CA ARG A 178 4.80 18.16 8.53
C ARG A 178 4.40 17.77 9.96
N HIS A 179 4.82 18.56 10.94
CA HIS A 179 4.43 18.34 12.34
C HIS A 179 2.92 18.51 12.53
N ILE A 180 2.35 19.60 12.03
CA ILE A 180 0.90 19.87 12.07
C ILE A 180 0.12 18.76 11.35
N HIS A 181 0.59 18.32 10.17
CA HIS A 181 -0.03 17.21 9.45
C HIS A 181 -0.08 15.93 10.29
N ARG A 182 1.01 15.59 10.99
CA ARG A 182 1.04 14.42 11.89
C ARG A 182 0.07 14.55 13.06
N LEU A 183 -0.04 15.73 13.66
CA LEU A 183 -1.02 15.97 14.72
C LEU A 183 -2.46 15.80 14.22
N ARG A 184 -2.77 16.35 13.04
CA ARG A 184 -4.08 16.16 12.40
C ARG A 184 -4.36 14.69 12.05
N ALA A 185 -3.35 13.96 11.58
CA ALA A 185 -3.46 12.53 11.29
C ALA A 185 -3.75 11.69 12.54
N LEU A 186 -3.26 12.09 13.71
CA LEU A 186 -3.54 11.42 14.98
C LEU A 186 -4.95 11.70 15.53
N ALA A 187 -5.60 12.78 15.06
CA ALA A 187 -6.91 13.19 15.51
C ALA A 187 -8.08 12.60 14.69
N GLN A 188 -7.81 11.84 13.63
CA GLN A 188 -8.81 11.11 12.83
C GLN A 188 -9.09 9.71 13.39
#